data_AF-A0A849TZ55-F1
#
_entry.id   AF-A0A849TZ55-F1
#
_cell.length_a   1.000
_cell.length_b   1.000
_cell.length_c   1.000
_cell.angle_alpha   90.00
_cell.angle_beta   90.00
_cell.angle_gamma   90.00
#
_symmetry.space_group_name_H-M   'P 1'
#
loop_
_entity.id
_entity.type
_entity.pdbx_description
1 polymer ?
#
loop_
_entity_poly.entity_id
_entity_poly.type
_entity_poly.pdbx_seq_one_letter_code
_entity_poly.pdbx_strand_id
1 'polypeptide(L)'
;MNKFAISFLCMLGMIIISNDLLANPPLPSQYPLNKIKISILHKTPPGIPGGYQITINGSGNSFYIQDSQEKQALNVSKETLLELVNDFYTIHFFELPDTYAVKKQVILKNNATLATVVTKLTKQSNKMMCIQLRSFKKCLTIVDNQPNEAAQLVNKIEGLFLAKQ
;
A
#
# COMPACT_ATOMS: atom_id res chain seq x y z
N MET A 1 -49.13 -46.97 38.38
CA MET A 1 -48.31 -46.74 37.18
C MET A 1 -47.46 -45.52 37.45
N ASN A 2 -46.13 -45.71 37.44
CA ASN A 2 -45.16 -44.86 38.09
C ASN A 2 -44.03 -44.56 37.09
N LYS A 3 -43.41 -43.37 37.25
CA LYS A 3 -42.09 -42.93 36.74
C LYS A 3 -42.03 -42.10 35.44
N PHE A 4 -41.87 -40.79 35.64
CA PHE A 4 -40.72 -39.95 35.25
C PHE A 4 -39.87 -40.34 34.02
N ALA A 5 -39.68 -39.38 33.10
CA ALA A 5 -38.35 -38.87 32.73
C ALA A 5 -38.46 -37.58 31.90
N ILE A 6 -38.05 -36.46 32.51
CA ILE A 6 -37.73 -35.21 31.85
C ILE A 6 -36.31 -35.37 31.28
N SER A 7 -36.14 -35.27 29.97
CA SER A 7 -34.82 -35.13 29.35
C SER A 7 -34.72 -33.75 28.73
N PHE A 8 -34.24 -32.80 29.52
CA PHE A 8 -33.87 -31.47 29.07
C PHE A 8 -32.38 -31.56 28.66
N LEU A 9 -32.13 -31.85 27.39
CA LEU A 9 -30.78 -31.91 26.84
C LEU A 9 -30.33 -30.48 26.52
N CYS A 10 -29.73 -29.81 27.52
CA CYS A 10 -28.98 -28.57 27.31
C CYS A 10 -27.72 -28.88 26.49
N MET A 11 -27.83 -28.84 25.17
CA MET A 11 -26.66 -28.70 24.30
C MET A 11 -26.11 -27.28 24.47
N LEU A 12 -25.20 -27.11 25.44
CA LEU A 12 -24.26 -26.00 25.45
C LEU A 12 -23.41 -26.11 24.18
N GLY A 13 -23.84 -25.43 23.12
CA GLY A 13 -22.98 -25.14 21.99
C GLY A 13 -21.82 -24.28 22.48
N MET A 14 -20.64 -24.88 22.59
CA MET A 14 -19.40 -24.13 22.75
C MET A 14 -19.25 -23.22 21.54
N ILE A 15 -19.46 -21.92 21.74
CA ILE A 15 -19.05 -20.90 20.80
C ILE A 15 -17.52 -20.86 20.90
N ILE A 16 -16.85 -21.49 19.95
CA ILE A 16 -15.42 -21.26 19.73
C ILE A 16 -15.32 -19.85 19.16
N ILE A 17 -15.15 -18.86 20.04
CA ILE A 17 -14.76 -17.52 19.63
C ILE A 17 -13.27 -17.63 19.31
N SER A 18 -12.96 -17.88 18.04
CA SER A 18 -11.60 -17.74 17.54
C SER A 18 -11.19 -16.27 17.73
N ASN A 19 -10.33 -16.01 18.72
CA ASN A 19 -9.70 -14.72 18.92
C ASN A 19 -8.67 -14.47 17.80
N ASP A 20 -9.12 -14.22 16.57
CA ASP A 20 -8.32 -13.55 15.55
C ASP A 20 -8.33 -12.04 15.81
N LEU A 21 -7.84 -11.65 16.99
CA LEU A 21 -7.43 -10.27 17.22
C LEU A 21 -6.16 -10.03 16.39
N LEU A 22 -6.30 -9.22 15.34
CA LEU A 22 -5.26 -8.68 14.42
C LEU A 22 -5.21 -9.28 13.00
N ALA A 23 -6.26 -9.91 12.50
CA ALA A 23 -6.34 -10.14 11.05
C ALA A 23 -6.71 -8.82 10.34
N ASN A 24 -5.80 -8.27 9.53
CA ASN A 24 -6.15 -7.25 8.55
C ASN A 24 -7.37 -7.74 7.76
N PRO A 25 -8.37 -6.89 7.48
CA PRO A 25 -9.55 -7.33 6.73
C PRO A 25 -9.10 -8.00 5.43
N PRO A 26 -9.64 -9.18 5.10
CA PRO A 26 -9.16 -9.95 3.97
C PRO A 26 -9.27 -9.12 2.70
N LEU A 27 -8.25 -9.22 1.84
CA LEU A 27 -8.28 -8.57 0.54
C LEU A 27 -9.54 -9.00 -0.22
N PRO A 28 -10.27 -8.06 -0.85
CA PRO A 28 -11.47 -8.42 -1.58
C PRO A 28 -11.10 -9.29 -2.79
N SER A 29 -11.68 -10.49 -2.87
CA SER A 29 -11.47 -11.41 -4.00
C SER A 29 -12.12 -10.95 -5.30
N GLN A 30 -13.16 -10.11 -5.20
CA GLN A 30 -13.84 -9.49 -6.32
C GLN A 30 -14.23 -8.06 -5.97
N TYR A 31 -14.00 -7.15 -6.90
CA TYR A 31 -14.37 -5.75 -6.77
C TYR A 31 -14.54 -5.11 -8.15
N PRO A 32 -15.49 -4.17 -8.30
CA PRO A 32 -15.69 -3.49 -9.57
C PRO A 32 -14.56 -2.48 -9.83
N LEU A 33 -14.16 -2.34 -11.10
CA LEU A 33 -13.08 -1.44 -11.52
C LEU A 33 -13.32 0.00 -11.04
N ASN A 34 -14.56 0.48 -11.10
CA ASN A 34 -14.94 1.84 -10.68
C ASN A 34 -14.78 2.14 -9.17
N LYS A 35 -14.44 1.13 -8.36
CA LYS A 35 -14.12 1.28 -6.93
C LYS A 35 -12.62 1.25 -6.65
N ILE A 36 -11.79 1.31 -7.70
CA ILE A 36 -10.34 1.41 -7.58
C ILE A 36 -9.92 2.88 -7.51
N LYS A 37 -8.96 3.17 -6.63
CA LYS A 37 -8.23 4.44 -6.63
C LYS A 37 -6.77 4.20 -6.32
N ILE A 38 -5.89 4.68 -7.17
CA ILE A 38 -4.44 4.69 -6.95
C ILE A 38 -4.04 6.14 -6.71
N SER A 39 -3.19 6.39 -5.72
CA SER A 39 -2.66 7.73 -5.46
C SER A 39 -1.20 7.69 -5.05
N ILE A 40 -0.41 8.62 -5.56
CA ILE A 40 0.96 8.88 -5.11
C ILE A 40 0.99 10.29 -4.56
N LEU A 41 1.54 10.46 -3.37
CA LEU A 41 1.81 11.75 -2.76
C LEU A 41 3.31 11.86 -2.49
N HIS A 42 3.99 12.73 -3.23
CA HIS A 42 5.37 13.07 -2.95
C HIS A 42 5.44 14.25 -1.99
N LYS A 43 6.02 14.02 -0.81
CA LYS A 43 6.24 15.04 0.20
C LYS A 43 7.70 15.43 0.24
N THR A 44 7.94 16.74 0.12
CA THR A 44 9.24 17.36 0.33
C THR A 44 9.33 17.92 1.76
N PRO A 45 10.56 18.14 2.29
CA PRO A 45 10.74 18.87 3.54
C PRO A 45 10.17 20.29 3.46
N PRO A 46 9.79 20.90 4.60
CA PRO A 46 9.31 22.28 4.64
C PRO A 46 10.28 23.25 3.95
N GLY A 47 9.76 24.13 3.09
CA GLY A 47 10.54 25.11 2.34
C GLY A 47 11.21 24.58 1.08
N ILE A 48 11.07 23.29 0.75
CA ILE A 48 11.60 22.69 -0.48
C ILE A 48 10.44 22.50 -1.49
N PRO A 49 10.47 23.18 -2.66
CA PRO A 49 9.43 23.02 -3.68
C PRO A 49 9.50 21.65 -4.36
N GLY A 50 8.46 21.32 -5.14
CA GLY A 50 8.42 20.09 -5.94
C GLY A 50 7.59 18.96 -5.34
N GLY A 51 6.72 19.26 -4.35
CA GLY A 51 5.72 18.32 -3.88
C GLY A 51 4.62 18.14 -4.93
N TYR A 52 4.17 16.90 -5.11
CA TYR A 52 3.10 16.59 -6.07
C TYR A 52 2.19 15.46 -5.60
N GLN A 53 1.02 15.38 -6.22
CA GLN A 53 0.06 14.33 -6.05
C GLN A 53 -0.40 13.80 -7.41
N ILE A 54 -0.36 12.49 -7.57
CA ILE A 54 -1.02 11.77 -8.66
C ILE A 54 -2.25 11.07 -8.09
N THR A 55 -3.35 11.07 -8.84
CA THR A 55 -4.51 10.25 -8.54
C THR A 55 -5.04 9.63 -9.82
N ILE A 56 -5.28 8.33 -9.82
CA ILE A 56 -5.93 7.58 -10.91
C ILE A 56 -7.14 6.89 -10.31
N ASN A 57 -8.32 7.06 -10.91
CA ASN A 57 -9.55 6.41 -10.46
C ASN A 57 -9.94 5.24 -11.37
N GLY A 58 -10.93 4.47 -10.92
CA GLY A 58 -11.46 3.31 -11.61
C GLY A 58 -12.12 3.56 -12.97
N SER A 59 -12.36 4.81 -13.35
CA SER A 59 -12.84 5.16 -14.70
C SER A 59 -11.70 5.50 -15.65
N GLY A 60 -10.45 5.48 -15.18
CA GLY A 60 -9.27 5.92 -15.95
C GLY A 60 -8.97 7.40 -15.82
N ASN A 61 -9.86 8.21 -15.19
CA ASN A 61 -9.59 9.63 -15.02
C ASN A 61 -8.45 9.79 -14.01
N SER A 62 -7.48 10.62 -14.39
CA SER A 62 -6.31 10.85 -13.59
C SER A 62 -5.83 12.28 -13.63
N PHE A 63 -5.20 12.69 -12.53
CA PHE A 63 -4.77 14.06 -12.28
C PHE A 63 -3.37 14.06 -11.69
N TYR A 64 -2.54 14.98 -12.19
CA TYR A 64 -1.26 15.35 -11.58
C TYR A 64 -1.36 16.79 -11.09
N ILE A 65 -1.19 16.96 -9.78
CA ILE A 65 -1.19 18.25 -9.09
C ILE A 65 0.19 18.48 -8.53
N GLN A 66 0.82 19.59 -8.86
CA GLN A 66 2.13 19.98 -8.31
C GLN A 66 2.02 21.37 -7.72
N ASP A 67 2.53 21.53 -6.49
CA ASP A 67 2.51 22.80 -5.76
C ASP A 67 1.13 23.49 -5.78
N SER A 68 0.06 22.71 -5.55
CA SER A 68 -1.36 23.14 -5.52
C SER A 68 -1.94 23.60 -6.87
N GLN A 69 -1.25 23.37 -7.98
CA GLN A 69 -1.77 23.61 -9.33
C GLN A 69 -2.00 22.28 -10.04
N GLU A 70 -3.21 22.07 -10.56
CA GLU A 70 -3.47 20.98 -11.50
C GLU A 70 -2.66 21.23 -12.77
N LYS A 71 -1.68 20.37 -13.05
CA LYS A 71 -0.82 20.52 -14.24
C LYS A 71 -1.31 19.67 -15.40
N GLN A 72 -1.95 18.53 -15.14
CA GLN A 72 -2.29 17.58 -16.18
C GLN A 72 -3.43 16.65 -15.78
N ALA A 73 -4.42 16.56 -16.67
CA ALA A 73 -5.41 15.49 -16.66
C ALA A 73 -5.08 14.49 -17.77
N LEU A 74 -5.20 13.20 -17.46
CA LEU A 74 -4.98 12.11 -18.40
C LEU A 74 -6.14 11.11 -18.26
N ASN A 75 -6.53 10.52 -19.38
CA ASN A 75 -7.34 9.31 -19.38
C ASN A 75 -6.44 8.08 -19.54
N VAL A 76 -6.34 7.28 -18.48
CA VAL A 76 -5.63 5.99 -18.44
C VAL A 76 -6.56 4.91 -18.97
N SER A 77 -6.09 4.11 -19.95
CA SER A 77 -6.92 3.03 -20.50
C SER A 77 -7.24 1.97 -19.44
N LYS A 78 -8.29 1.18 -19.68
CA LYS A 78 -8.67 0.09 -18.76
C LYS A 78 -7.58 -0.98 -18.68
N GLU A 79 -6.90 -1.23 -19.79
CA GLU A 79 -5.81 -2.19 -19.91
C GLU A 79 -4.62 -1.74 -19.05
N THR A 80 -4.21 -0.47 -19.14
CA THR A 80 -3.15 0.08 -18.29
C THR A 80 -3.57 0.11 -16.82
N LEU A 81 -4.83 0.44 -16.51
CA LEU A 81 -5.30 0.39 -15.12
C LEU A 81 -5.27 -1.04 -14.56
N LEU A 82 -5.67 -2.03 -15.34
CA LEU A 82 -5.59 -3.45 -14.97
C LEU A 82 -4.13 -3.88 -14.75
N GLU A 83 -3.23 -3.47 -15.64
CA GLU A 83 -1.79 -3.72 -15.50
C GLU A 83 -1.24 -3.14 -14.19
N LEU A 84 -1.53 -1.88 -13.88
CA LEU A 84 -1.11 -1.25 -12.63
C LEU A 84 -1.65 -2.00 -11.41
N VAL A 85 -2.92 -2.41 -11.42
CA VAL A 85 -3.52 -3.19 -10.34
C VAL A 85 -2.82 -4.55 -10.19
N ASN A 86 -2.51 -5.23 -11.29
CA ASN A 86 -1.76 -6.48 -11.27
C ASN A 86 -0.33 -6.30 -10.74
N ASP A 87 0.33 -5.17 -11.01
CA ASP A 87 1.65 -4.88 -10.45
C ASP A 87 1.60 -4.80 -8.92
N PHE A 88 0.55 -4.22 -8.32
CA PHE A 88 0.36 -4.22 -6.86
C PHE A 88 0.29 -5.64 -6.29
N TYR A 89 -0.39 -6.56 -6.96
CA TYR A 89 -0.43 -7.97 -6.55
C TYR A 89 0.91 -8.67 -6.76
N THR A 90 1.58 -8.40 -7.88
CA THR A 90 2.85 -9.04 -8.26
C THR A 90 3.95 -8.75 -7.25
N ILE A 91 4.00 -7.52 -6.71
CA ILE A 91 5.01 -7.13 -5.72
C ILE A 91 4.59 -7.45 -4.27
N HIS A 92 3.50 -8.19 -4.07
CA HIS A 92 2.93 -8.47 -2.74
C HIS A 92 2.73 -7.18 -1.91
N PHE A 93 2.21 -6.13 -2.57
CA PHE A 93 2.13 -4.79 -1.96
C PHE A 93 1.31 -4.77 -0.66
N PHE A 94 0.31 -5.64 -0.59
CA PHE A 94 -0.63 -5.71 0.52
C PHE A 94 0.01 -6.32 1.77
N GLU A 95 1.07 -7.11 1.59
CA GLU A 95 1.86 -7.76 2.62
C GLU A 95 3.06 -6.89 3.07
N LEU A 96 3.43 -5.87 2.30
CA LEU A 96 4.53 -4.97 2.68
C LEU A 96 4.22 -4.19 3.98
N PRO A 97 5.23 -3.94 4.84
CA PRO A 97 5.13 -2.97 5.93
C PRO A 97 4.74 -1.59 5.41
N ASP A 98 4.03 -0.79 6.21
CA ASP A 98 3.57 0.55 5.80
C ASP A 98 4.73 1.54 5.54
N THR A 99 5.93 1.26 6.05
CA THR A 99 7.09 2.16 5.94
C THR A 99 8.42 1.42 6.07
N TYR A 100 9.43 1.92 5.36
CA TYR A 100 10.83 1.48 5.42
C TYR A 100 11.73 2.62 5.91
N ALA A 101 11.39 3.23 7.05
CA ALA A 101 12.11 4.38 7.61
C ALA A 101 13.50 4.06 8.20
N VAL A 102 14.00 2.84 8.02
CA VAL A 102 15.27 2.38 8.58
C VAL A 102 16.08 1.66 7.51
N LYS A 103 17.29 2.14 7.26
CA LYS A 103 18.28 1.51 6.40
C LYS A 103 19.21 0.64 7.24
N LYS A 104 19.37 -0.62 6.87
CA LYS A 104 20.34 -1.54 7.48
C LYS A 104 21.42 -1.85 6.46
N GLN A 105 22.68 -1.82 6.88
CA GLN A 105 23.82 -2.18 6.04
C GLN A 105 24.79 -3.04 6.83
N VAL A 106 25.51 -3.92 6.14
CA VAL A 106 26.58 -4.74 6.72
C VAL A 106 27.91 -4.15 6.29
N ILE A 107 28.78 -3.87 7.25
CA ILE A 107 30.14 -3.37 7.01
C ILE A 107 31.17 -4.37 7.53
N LEU A 108 32.33 -4.45 6.86
CA LEU A 108 33.49 -5.19 7.34
C LEU A 108 34.29 -4.30 8.30
N LYS A 109 34.55 -4.77 9.52
CA LYS A 109 35.45 -4.12 10.47
C LYS A 109 36.88 -4.65 10.31
N ASN A 110 37.83 -3.90 10.86
CA ASN A 110 39.28 -4.16 10.77
C ASN A 110 39.73 -5.56 11.27
N ASN A 111 38.92 -6.23 12.08
CA ASN A 111 39.18 -7.57 12.61
C ASN A 111 38.41 -8.67 11.85
N ALA A 112 38.15 -8.47 10.56
CA ALA A 112 37.37 -9.39 9.71
C ALA A 112 35.97 -9.75 10.26
N THR A 113 35.41 -8.91 11.14
CA THR A 113 34.06 -9.09 11.69
C THR A 113 33.07 -8.27 10.89
N LEU A 114 31.92 -8.88 10.58
CA LEU A 114 30.78 -8.15 10.01
C LEU A 114 30.00 -7.44 11.11
N ALA A 115 29.67 -6.17 10.88
CA ALA A 115 28.81 -5.41 11.77
C ALA A 115 27.58 -4.88 11.01
N THR A 116 26.41 -4.94 11.64
CA THR A 116 25.21 -4.28 11.13
C THR A 116 25.18 -2.84 11.61
N VAL A 117 25.07 -1.91 10.68
CA VAL A 117 24.79 -0.50 10.95
C VAL A 117 23.33 -0.22 10.61
N VAL A 118 22.64 0.47 11.51
CA VAL A 118 21.23 0.81 11.37
C VAL A 118 21.12 2.34 11.35
N THR A 119 20.57 2.89 10.27
CA THR A 119 20.40 4.33 10.07
C THR A 119 18.92 4.67 9.94
N LYS A 120 18.43 5.59 10.77
CA LYS A 120 17.05 6.09 10.68
C LYS A 120 16.96 7.17 9.60
N LEU A 121 16.04 7.01 8.67
CA LEU A 121 15.80 7.95 7.57
C LEU A 121 14.82 9.03 8.03
N THR A 122 15.26 9.93 8.91
CA THR A 122 14.45 11.09 9.32
C THR A 122 14.77 12.30 8.45
N LYS A 123 13.73 13.01 7.94
CA LYS A 123 13.81 14.28 7.19
C LYS A 123 14.17 14.19 5.69
N GLN A 124 13.94 13.05 5.04
CA GLN A 124 14.08 12.94 3.59
C GLN A 124 12.74 13.12 2.89
N SER A 125 12.79 13.55 1.62
CA SER A 125 11.62 13.48 0.74
C SER A 125 11.15 12.03 0.64
N ASN A 126 9.84 11.84 0.57
CA ASN A 126 9.24 10.52 0.52
C ASN A 126 8.06 10.51 -0.44
N LYS A 127 7.70 9.31 -0.88
CA LYS A 127 6.53 9.09 -1.72
C LYS A 127 5.60 8.13 -0.99
N MET A 128 4.38 8.57 -0.71
CA MET A 128 3.33 7.70 -0.17
C MET A 128 2.48 7.20 -1.32
N MET A 129 2.58 5.90 -1.62
CA MET A 129 1.75 5.23 -2.61
C MET A 129 0.59 4.54 -1.91
N CYS A 130 -0.63 4.74 -2.39
CA CYS A 130 -1.81 4.05 -1.87
C CYS A 130 -2.60 3.43 -3.01
N ILE A 131 -3.17 2.25 -2.74
CA ILE A 131 -4.22 1.63 -3.54
C ILE A 131 -5.45 1.41 -2.66
N GLN A 132 -6.61 1.73 -3.20
CA GLN A 132 -7.91 1.46 -2.60
C GLN A 132 -8.70 0.52 -3.52
N LEU A 133 -9.20 -0.55 -2.93
CA LEU A 133 -10.07 -1.56 -3.54
C LEU A 133 -11.38 -1.59 -2.76
N ARG A 134 -12.44 -0.94 -3.27
CA ARG A 134 -13.72 -0.79 -2.54
C ARG A 134 -13.52 -0.04 -1.21
N SER A 135 -13.69 -0.73 -0.09
CA SER A 135 -13.51 -0.21 1.28
C SER A 135 -12.12 -0.50 1.84
N PHE A 136 -11.37 -1.40 1.21
CA PHE A 136 -10.00 -1.72 1.59
C PHE A 136 -9.05 -0.67 1.04
N LYS A 137 -8.12 -0.18 1.87
CA LYS A 137 -7.08 0.77 1.46
C LYS A 137 -5.76 0.39 2.11
N LYS A 138 -4.70 0.32 1.30
CA LYS A 138 -3.32 0.14 1.76
C LYS A 138 -2.49 1.32 1.30
N CYS A 139 -1.60 1.79 2.16
CA CYS A 139 -0.61 2.82 1.84
C CYS A 139 0.78 2.35 2.26
N LEU A 140 1.78 2.68 1.45
CA LEU A 140 3.19 2.43 1.71
C LEU A 140 3.95 3.75 1.55
N THR A 141 4.78 4.07 2.54
CA THR A 141 5.72 5.18 2.47
C THR A 141 7.07 4.68 1.97
N ILE A 142 7.46 5.15 0.79
CA ILE A 142 8.74 4.87 0.14
C ILE A 142 9.71 6.00 0.49
N VAL A 143 10.84 5.62 1.08
CA VAL A 143 11.94 6.52 1.46
C VAL A 143 13.22 5.95 0.85
N ASP A 144 14.08 6.79 0.27
CA ASP A 144 15.33 6.36 -0.38
C ASP A 144 15.11 5.21 -1.40
N ASN A 145 14.01 5.26 -2.15
CA ASN A 145 13.60 4.23 -3.12
C ASN A 145 13.43 2.81 -2.53
N GLN A 146 13.10 2.68 -1.25
CA GLN A 146 12.85 1.39 -0.59
C GLN A 146 11.37 1.19 -0.22
N PRO A 147 10.80 -0.03 -0.45
CA PRO A 147 11.42 -1.15 -1.15
C PRO A 147 11.49 -0.88 -2.66
N ASN A 148 12.48 -1.47 -3.34
CA ASN A 148 12.81 -1.16 -4.73
C ASN A 148 11.63 -1.43 -5.68
N GLU A 149 10.91 -2.53 -5.46
CA GLU A 149 9.77 -2.95 -6.27
C GLU A 149 8.64 -1.90 -6.22
N ALA A 150 8.35 -1.38 -5.02
CA ALA A 150 7.36 -0.32 -4.86
C ALA A 150 7.85 1.02 -5.45
N ALA A 151 9.14 1.32 -5.33
CA ALA A 151 9.72 2.51 -5.96
C ALA A 151 9.66 2.44 -7.50
N GLN A 152 9.87 1.25 -8.08
CA GLN A 152 9.72 1.03 -9.52
C GLN A 152 8.27 1.20 -9.97
N LEU A 153 7.29 0.71 -9.21
CA LEU A 153 5.88 0.93 -9.51
C LEU A 153 5.50 2.41 -9.46
N VAL A 154 6.04 3.15 -8.49
CA VAL A 154 5.88 4.61 -8.44
C VAL A 154 6.46 5.28 -9.70
N ASN A 155 7.67 4.90 -10.13
CA ASN A 155 8.29 5.45 -11.33
C ASN A 155 7.47 5.13 -12.59
N LYS A 156 6.90 3.92 -12.68
CA LYS A 156 6.00 3.52 -13.78
C LYS A 156 4.77 4.43 -13.85
N ILE A 157 4.12 4.69 -12.71
CA ILE A 157 2.95 5.56 -12.63
C ILE A 157 3.32 7.01 -12.97
N GLU A 158 4.44 7.52 -12.47
CA GLU A 158 4.94 8.87 -12.78
C GLU A 158 5.26 9.04 -14.27
N GLY A 159 5.82 8.00 -14.90
CA GLY A 159 6.11 7.97 -16.33
C GLY A 159 4.90 8.23 -17.22
N LEU A 160 3.68 7.89 -16.76
CA LEU A 160 2.43 8.17 -17.50
C LEU A 160 2.17 9.67 -17.71
N PHE A 161 2.69 10.51 -16.82
CA PHE A 161 2.50 11.95 -16.85
C PHE A 161 3.70 12.67 -17.48
N LEU A 162 4.91 12.16 -17.25
CA LEU A 162 6.15 12.73 -17.79
C LEU A 162 6.32 12.48 -19.30
N ALA A 163 5.79 11.38 -19.84
CA ALA A 163 5.90 11.04 -21.27
C ALA A 163 5.03 11.92 -22.20
N LYS A 164 4.28 12.88 -21.65
CA LYS A 164 3.36 13.77 -22.39
C LYS A 164 3.72 15.26 -22.28
N GLN A 165 4.93 15.57 -21.80
CA GLN A 165 5.56 16.90 -21.91
C GLN A 165 6.39 16.97 -23.19
#